data_AF-A0A0Q7NGA7-F1
#
_entry.id   AF-A0A0Q7NGA7-F1
#
_cell.length_a   1.000
_cell.length_b   1.000
_cell.length_c   1.000
_cell.angle_alpha   90.00
_cell.angle_beta   90.00
_cell.angle_gamma   90.00
#
_symmetry.space_group_name_H-M   'P 1'
#
loop_
_entity.id
_entity.type
_entity.pdbx_description
1 polymer ?
#
loop_
_entity_poly.entity_id
_entity_poly.type
_entity_poly.pdbx_seq_one_letter_code
_entity_poly.pdbx_strand_id
1 'polypeptide(L)'
;MRGTLEPQFGSLLLTPLGGRIAQESGRRTTVTELEYPASMAPNSAVRGVENLTALLNETAAACPDQRLVLLGYSQGARVIGNSLTARAALTDQAAARVDAIALFGSPLFNGAEPYNRGNFDPALSGTGALRGGALTEFADRLRDFCNAGDRVCQGGDPAAGFGNAASYGHVAYFLNDTRDQAAAFVVGQLGG
;
A
#
# COMPACT_ATOMS: atom_id res chain seq x y z
N MET A 1 4.98 3.58 -2.40
CA MET A 1 4.15 4.80 -2.43
C MET A 1 4.07 5.36 -1.03
N ARG A 2 4.70 6.52 -0.80
CA ARG A 2 4.92 7.11 0.53
C ARG A 2 3.63 7.63 1.21
N GLY A 3 3.73 8.01 2.47
CA GLY A 3 2.68 8.68 3.23
C GLY A 3 2.63 10.18 2.99
N THR A 4 1.58 10.83 3.50
CA THR A 4 1.43 12.28 3.39
C THR A 4 2.57 13.00 4.11
N LEU A 5 3.14 14.02 3.45
CA LEU A 5 4.27 14.84 3.86
C LEU A 5 5.63 14.12 3.94
N GLU A 6 5.71 12.85 3.55
CA GLU A 6 7.01 12.21 3.35
C GLU A 6 7.75 12.84 2.15
N PRO A 7 9.09 12.95 2.18
CA PRO A 7 9.88 13.43 1.06
C PRO A 7 9.72 12.53 -0.16
N GLN A 8 9.89 13.07 -1.38
CA GLN A 8 9.73 12.31 -2.62
C GLN A 8 10.65 11.08 -2.71
N PHE A 9 11.83 11.15 -2.09
CA PHE A 9 12.76 10.03 -2.00
C PHE A 9 13.13 9.77 -0.54
N GLY A 10 13.26 8.50 -0.16
CA GLY A 10 13.69 8.10 1.17
C GLY A 10 12.55 8.00 2.18
N SER A 11 11.43 7.35 1.79
CA SER A 11 10.37 6.99 2.75
C SER A 11 10.94 6.17 3.91
N LEU A 12 10.62 6.60 5.14
CA LEU A 12 11.19 5.99 6.35
C LEU A 12 10.75 4.54 6.55
N LEU A 13 9.54 4.20 6.09
CA LEU A 13 9.01 2.84 6.16
C LEU A 13 9.40 2.02 4.93
N LEU A 14 9.18 2.59 3.74
CA LEU A 14 9.13 1.80 2.50
C LEU A 14 10.51 1.64 1.85
N THR A 15 11.42 2.60 1.97
CA THR A 15 12.77 2.48 1.41
C THR A 15 13.56 1.33 2.05
N PRO A 16 13.65 1.20 3.39
CA PRO A 16 14.32 0.04 3.99
C PRO A 16 13.59 -1.28 3.71
N LEU A 17 12.26 -1.28 3.63
CA LEU A 17 11.48 -2.46 3.26
C LEU A 17 11.79 -2.93 1.83
N GLY A 18 11.77 -2.02 0.87
CA GLY A 18 12.10 -2.29 -0.52
C GLY A 18 13.54 -2.78 -0.68
N GLY A 19 14.49 -2.19 0.05
CA GLY A 19 15.88 -2.65 0.08
C GLY A 19 16.02 -4.09 0.59
N ARG A 20 15.32 -4.43 1.68
CA ARG A 20 15.31 -5.80 2.24
C ARG A 20 14.71 -6.80 1.26
N ILE A 21 13.55 -6.50 0.66
CA ILE A 21 12.93 -7.35 -0.36
C ILE A 21 13.87 -7.55 -1.54
N ALA A 22 14.52 -6.48 -2.02
CA ALA A 22 15.47 -6.58 -3.13
C ALA A 22 16.65 -7.50 -2.80
N GLN A 23 17.19 -7.42 -1.58
CA GLN A 23 18.27 -8.27 -1.10
C GLN A 23 17.86 -9.74 -0.94
N GLU A 24 16.69 -9.99 -0.33
CA GLU A 24 16.25 -11.34 0.06
C GLU A 24 15.56 -12.09 -1.08
N SER A 25 15.00 -11.39 -2.07
CA SER A 25 14.26 -12.03 -3.17
C SER A 25 15.11 -12.95 -4.07
N GLY A 26 16.45 -12.80 -4.08
CA GLY A 26 17.33 -13.50 -5.02
C GLY A 26 17.10 -13.12 -6.49
N ARG A 27 16.36 -12.04 -6.77
CA ARG A 27 16.02 -11.55 -8.11
C ARG A 27 16.71 -10.22 -8.40
N ARG A 28 16.88 -9.91 -9.68
CA ARG A 28 17.23 -8.54 -10.10
C ARG A 28 16.01 -7.65 -9.85
N THR A 29 16.09 -6.84 -8.81
CA THR A 29 15.00 -5.98 -8.34
C THR A 29 15.38 -4.52 -8.46
N THR A 30 14.47 -3.71 -8.97
CA THR A 30 14.57 -2.25 -8.96
C THR A 30 13.50 -1.71 -8.02
N VAL A 31 13.88 -0.81 -7.10
CA VAL A 31 12.95 -0.12 -6.21
C VAL A 31 12.67 1.26 -6.77
N THR A 32 11.40 1.52 -7.11
CA THR A 32 10.96 2.81 -7.64
C THR A 32 10.05 3.51 -6.64
N GLU A 33 10.41 4.71 -6.23
CA GLU A 33 9.55 5.57 -5.42
C GLU A 33 8.71 6.45 -6.36
N LEU A 34 7.41 6.11 -6.47
CA LEU A 34 6.49 6.80 -7.37
C LEU A 34 6.50 8.32 -7.14
N GLU A 35 6.67 9.07 -8.22
CA GLU A 35 6.51 10.52 -8.20
C GLU A 35 5.05 10.91 -8.12
N TYR A 36 4.68 11.59 -7.03
CA TYR A 36 3.38 12.23 -6.84
C TYR A 36 3.47 13.20 -5.64
N PRO A 37 2.51 14.11 -5.43
CA PRO A 37 2.69 15.18 -4.45
C PRO A 37 2.85 14.71 -2.99
N ALA A 38 2.22 13.59 -2.61
CA ALA A 38 2.07 13.14 -1.22
C ALA A 38 1.73 14.26 -0.22
N SER A 39 0.87 15.19 -0.61
CA SER A 39 0.51 16.34 0.21
C SER A 39 -0.90 16.20 0.78
N MET A 40 -1.31 17.19 1.58
CA MET A 40 -2.68 17.34 2.07
C MET A 40 -3.66 17.82 1.00
N ALA A 41 -3.17 18.18 -0.20
CA ALA A 41 -4.03 18.66 -1.26
C ALA A 41 -5.02 17.55 -1.70
N PRO A 42 -6.31 17.87 -1.94
CA PRO A 42 -7.31 16.87 -2.32
C PRO A 42 -6.92 16.04 -3.55
N ASN A 43 -6.23 16.66 -4.51
CA ASN A 43 -5.78 16.02 -5.75
C ASN A 43 -4.47 15.21 -5.61
N SER A 44 -3.82 15.21 -4.45
CA SER A 44 -2.53 14.52 -4.26
C SER A 44 -2.63 13.03 -4.57
N ALA A 45 -3.58 12.33 -3.94
CA ALA A 45 -3.77 10.90 -4.22
C ALA A 45 -4.34 10.64 -5.61
N VAL A 46 -5.11 11.56 -6.20
CA VAL A 46 -5.60 11.43 -7.58
C VAL A 46 -4.42 11.38 -8.55
N ARG A 47 -3.47 12.32 -8.42
CA ARG A 47 -2.21 12.30 -9.20
C ARG A 47 -1.40 11.03 -8.94
N GLY A 48 -1.36 10.55 -7.70
CA GLY A 48 -0.72 9.28 -7.37
C GLY A 48 -1.37 8.10 -8.10
N VAL A 49 -2.69 8.04 -8.15
CA VAL A 49 -3.44 6.98 -8.85
C VAL A 49 -3.17 7.02 -10.35
N GLU A 50 -3.23 8.21 -10.96
CA GLU A 50 -2.93 8.42 -12.38
C GLU A 50 -1.52 7.94 -12.74
N ASN A 51 -0.52 8.41 -11.99
CA ASN A 51 0.88 8.08 -12.24
C ASN A 51 1.18 6.59 -11.99
N LEU A 52 0.60 6.00 -10.94
CA LEU A 52 0.78 4.58 -10.67
C LEU A 52 0.16 3.72 -11.77
N THR A 53 -1.08 4.00 -12.15
CA THR A 53 -1.76 3.20 -13.17
C THR A 53 -1.04 3.29 -14.52
N ALA A 54 -0.55 4.48 -14.91
CA ALA A 54 0.28 4.64 -16.10
C ALA A 54 1.56 3.79 -16.02
N LEU A 55 2.31 3.90 -14.92
CA LEU A 55 3.55 3.13 -14.73
C LEU A 55 3.32 1.61 -14.77
N LEU A 56 2.25 1.10 -14.16
CA LEU A 56 1.96 -0.34 -14.17
C LEU A 56 1.63 -0.82 -15.58
N ASN A 57 0.80 -0.09 -16.32
CA ASN A 57 0.44 -0.43 -17.70
C ASN A 57 1.65 -0.36 -18.63
N GLU A 58 2.45 0.69 -18.54
CA GLU A 58 3.67 0.86 -19.34
C GLU A 58 4.68 -0.26 -19.04
N THR A 59 4.91 -0.57 -17.76
CA THR A 59 5.83 -1.64 -17.35
C THR A 59 5.35 -2.99 -17.85
N ALA A 60 4.07 -3.30 -17.68
CA ALA A 60 3.51 -4.58 -18.10
C ALA A 60 3.55 -4.73 -19.64
N ALA A 61 3.33 -3.65 -20.40
CA ALA A 61 3.42 -3.67 -21.86
C ALA A 61 4.88 -3.81 -22.36
N ALA A 62 5.82 -3.09 -21.74
CA ALA A 62 7.22 -3.10 -22.15
C ALA A 62 7.96 -4.37 -21.71
N CYS A 63 7.61 -4.92 -20.56
CA CYS A 63 8.23 -6.10 -19.97
C CYS A 63 7.16 -7.06 -19.46
N PRO A 64 6.52 -7.86 -20.37
CA PRO A 64 5.41 -8.72 -20.01
C PRO A 64 5.72 -9.73 -18.91
N ASP A 65 6.97 -10.15 -18.72
CA ASP A 65 7.34 -11.12 -17.68
C ASP A 65 7.79 -10.47 -16.36
N GLN A 66 7.81 -9.12 -16.30
CA GLN A 66 8.21 -8.41 -15.10
C GLN A 66 7.15 -8.57 -14.00
N ARG A 67 7.61 -9.04 -12.83
CA ARG A 67 6.80 -9.16 -11.62
C ARG A 67 6.80 -7.82 -10.89
N LEU A 68 5.66 -7.41 -10.38
CA LEU A 68 5.44 -6.13 -9.72
C LEU A 68 5.09 -6.34 -8.26
N VAL A 69 5.69 -5.53 -7.39
CA VAL A 69 5.40 -5.48 -5.96
C VAL A 69 4.96 -4.07 -5.62
N LEU A 70 3.83 -3.94 -4.91
CA LEU A 70 3.28 -2.65 -4.51
C LEU A 70 3.37 -2.49 -3.00
N LEU A 71 4.10 -1.46 -2.55
CA LEU A 71 4.27 -1.14 -1.13
C LEU A 71 3.68 0.24 -0.86
N GLY A 72 2.74 0.36 0.09
CA GLY A 72 1.99 1.59 0.33
C GLY A 72 1.85 1.93 1.79
N TYR A 73 2.07 3.18 2.17
CA TYR A 73 1.83 3.67 3.53
C TYR A 73 0.85 4.84 3.53
N SER A 74 -0.16 4.80 4.39
CA SER A 74 -1.11 5.90 4.60
C SER A 74 -1.74 6.38 3.29
N GLN A 75 -1.50 7.62 2.85
CA GLN A 75 -1.97 8.09 1.55
C GLN A 75 -1.47 7.26 0.35
N GLY A 76 -0.25 6.73 0.41
CA GLY A 76 0.27 5.84 -0.63
C GLY A 76 -0.41 4.47 -0.66
N ALA A 77 -0.90 3.98 0.47
CA ALA A 77 -1.77 2.80 0.51
C ALA A 77 -3.11 3.08 -0.18
N ARG A 78 -3.69 4.28 0.05
CA ARG A 78 -4.87 4.74 -0.68
C ARG A 78 -4.63 4.83 -2.18
N VAL A 79 -3.47 5.33 -2.61
CA VAL A 79 -3.08 5.39 -4.03
C VAL A 79 -3.11 3.99 -4.64
N ILE A 80 -2.44 3.01 -4.02
CA ILE A 80 -2.42 1.63 -4.52
C ILE A 80 -3.82 1.03 -4.58
N GLY A 81 -4.58 1.07 -3.47
CA GLY A 81 -5.90 0.47 -3.43
C GLY A 81 -6.85 1.05 -4.49
N ASN A 82 -6.83 2.38 -4.67
CA ASN A 82 -7.64 3.01 -5.70
C ASN A 82 -7.19 2.63 -7.12
N SER A 83 -5.88 2.58 -7.41
CA SER A 83 -5.36 2.11 -8.71
C SER A 83 -5.81 0.68 -9.02
N LEU A 84 -5.79 -0.23 -8.03
CA LEU A 84 -6.21 -1.63 -8.21
C LEU A 84 -7.73 -1.77 -8.42
N THR A 85 -8.53 -0.86 -7.86
CA THR A 85 -9.99 -0.84 -8.10
C THR A 85 -10.41 -0.08 -9.37
N ALA A 86 -9.52 0.70 -9.98
CA ALA A 86 -9.79 1.49 -11.18
C ALA A 86 -9.75 0.62 -12.45
N ARG A 87 -10.65 -0.36 -12.55
CA ARG A 87 -10.71 -1.38 -13.62
C ARG A 87 -10.76 -0.84 -15.04
N ALA A 88 -11.32 0.35 -15.25
CA ALA A 88 -11.35 0.98 -16.57
C ALA A 88 -9.97 1.52 -17.01
N ALA A 89 -9.03 1.68 -16.07
CA ALA A 89 -7.73 2.29 -16.32
C ALA A 89 -6.56 1.30 -16.12
N LEU A 90 -6.63 0.38 -15.15
CA LEU A 90 -5.62 -0.67 -14.97
C LEU A 90 -5.93 -1.85 -15.89
N THR A 91 -4.97 -2.21 -16.75
CA THR A 91 -5.13 -3.34 -17.68
C THR A 91 -5.07 -4.68 -16.95
N ASP A 92 -5.77 -5.70 -17.47
CA ASP A 92 -5.68 -7.07 -16.95
C ASP A 92 -4.25 -7.61 -16.99
N GLN A 93 -3.49 -7.24 -18.03
CA GLN A 93 -2.07 -7.58 -18.13
C GLN A 93 -1.27 -6.98 -16.97
N ALA A 94 -1.47 -5.71 -16.62
CA ALA A 94 -0.79 -5.09 -15.49
C ALA A 94 -1.23 -5.70 -14.14
N ALA A 95 -2.53 -5.91 -13.95
CA ALA A 95 -3.07 -6.55 -12.75
C ALA A 95 -2.51 -7.97 -12.54
N ALA A 96 -2.40 -8.76 -13.60
CA ALA A 96 -1.85 -10.10 -13.55
C ALA A 96 -0.38 -10.16 -13.12
N ARG A 97 0.38 -9.07 -13.31
CA ARG A 97 1.80 -8.97 -12.93
C ARG A 97 2.04 -8.46 -11.52
N VAL A 98 1.00 -8.09 -10.78
CA VAL A 98 1.13 -7.70 -9.37
C VAL A 98 1.19 -8.96 -8.52
N ASP A 99 2.37 -9.29 -8.02
CA ASP A 99 2.63 -10.56 -7.34
C ASP A 99 2.60 -10.44 -5.82
N ALA A 100 2.78 -9.23 -5.29
CA ALA A 100 2.61 -8.97 -3.87
C ALA A 100 2.23 -7.51 -3.62
N ILE A 101 1.34 -7.29 -2.65
CA ILE A 101 0.94 -5.97 -2.18
C ILE A 101 1.03 -5.95 -0.66
N ALA A 102 1.73 -4.96 -0.12
CA ALA A 102 1.77 -4.68 1.31
C ALA A 102 1.36 -3.22 1.56
N LEU A 103 0.25 -3.04 2.26
CA LEU A 103 -0.31 -1.74 2.63
C LEU A 103 -0.19 -1.55 4.15
N PHE A 104 0.05 -0.33 4.59
CA PHE A 104 0.21 0.01 6.01
C PHE A 104 -0.64 1.24 6.33
N GLY A 105 -1.49 1.15 7.36
CA GLY A 105 -2.30 2.27 7.83
C GLY A 105 -3.20 2.83 6.72
N SER A 106 -3.81 1.95 5.93
CA SER A 106 -4.60 2.32 4.75
C SER A 106 -5.89 3.05 5.15
N PRO A 107 -6.18 4.25 4.61
CA PRO A 107 -7.49 4.88 4.76
C PRO A 107 -8.62 4.06 4.12
N LEU A 108 -8.27 3.14 3.21
CA LEU A 108 -9.17 2.25 2.47
C LEU A 108 -9.41 0.91 3.20
N PHE A 109 -8.76 0.71 4.35
CA PHE A 109 -8.84 -0.51 5.13
C PHE A 109 -10.29 -0.83 5.53
N ASN A 110 -10.70 -2.08 5.31
CA ASN A 110 -11.98 -2.61 5.74
C ASN A 110 -11.72 -3.79 6.69
N GLY A 111 -12.11 -3.68 7.96
CA GLY A 111 -11.76 -4.63 9.02
C GLY A 111 -12.25 -6.06 8.80
N ALA A 112 -13.23 -6.28 7.91
CA ALA A 112 -13.79 -7.60 7.63
C ALA A 112 -13.02 -8.40 6.56
N GLU A 113 -12.01 -7.82 5.92
CA GLU A 113 -11.30 -8.45 4.81
C GLU A 113 -10.29 -9.53 5.26
N PRO A 114 -10.19 -10.67 4.54
CA PRO A 114 -9.37 -11.81 4.97
C PRO A 114 -7.85 -11.58 4.79
N TYR A 115 -7.48 -10.60 3.98
CA TYR A 115 -6.09 -10.21 3.74
C TYR A 115 -5.53 -9.27 4.81
N ASN A 116 -6.35 -8.81 5.76
CA ASN A 116 -5.91 -7.90 6.82
C ASN A 116 -4.90 -8.55 7.78
N ARG A 117 -3.93 -7.77 8.25
CA ARG A 117 -2.93 -8.19 9.25
C ARG A 117 -2.71 -7.11 10.30
N GLY A 118 -2.11 -7.50 11.42
CA GLY A 118 -1.90 -6.62 12.58
C GLY A 118 -2.89 -6.92 13.70
N ASN A 119 -2.92 -6.04 14.69
CA ASN A 119 -3.73 -6.17 15.91
C ASN A 119 -4.95 -5.23 15.92
N PHE A 120 -5.50 -4.91 14.75
CA PHE A 120 -6.68 -4.05 14.59
C PHE A 120 -7.96 -4.66 15.21
N ASP A 121 -8.98 -3.84 15.40
CA ASP A 121 -10.33 -4.29 15.72
C ASP A 121 -11.09 -4.60 14.42
N PRO A 122 -11.52 -5.85 14.18
CA PRO A 122 -12.21 -6.22 12.94
C PRO A 122 -13.60 -5.56 12.78
N ALA A 123 -14.17 -4.99 13.84
CA ALA A 123 -15.40 -4.21 13.76
C ALA A 123 -15.17 -2.78 13.23
N LEU A 124 -13.91 -2.32 13.13
CA LEU A 124 -13.55 -0.98 12.70
C LEU A 124 -12.98 -0.99 11.28
N SER A 125 -13.22 0.11 10.56
CA SER A 125 -12.74 0.31 9.19
C SER A 125 -12.33 1.76 9.00
N GLY A 126 -11.47 2.03 8.02
CA GLY A 126 -11.05 3.39 7.67
C GLY A 126 -12.23 4.24 7.22
N THR A 127 -12.11 5.56 7.36
CA THR A 127 -13.19 6.48 6.92
C THR A 127 -13.42 6.45 5.40
N GLY A 128 -12.41 6.01 4.64
CA GLY A 128 -12.50 5.78 3.20
C GLY A 128 -12.58 4.30 2.83
N ALA A 129 -12.98 3.43 3.76
CA ALA A 129 -12.96 1.97 3.55
C ALA A 129 -13.60 1.56 2.23
N LEU A 130 -12.93 0.66 1.52
CA LEU A 130 -13.51 0.03 0.35
C LEU A 130 -14.67 -0.89 0.77
N ARG A 131 -15.61 -1.10 -0.15
CA ARG A 131 -16.65 -2.11 0.02
C ARG A 131 -16.01 -3.50 0.15
N GLY A 132 -16.68 -4.37 0.92
CA GLY A 132 -16.29 -5.77 1.05
C GLY A 132 -16.08 -6.43 -0.33
N GLY A 133 -14.94 -7.08 -0.50
CA GLY A 133 -14.54 -7.79 -1.71
C GLY A 133 -13.98 -6.90 -2.84
N ALA A 134 -13.79 -5.60 -2.64
CA ALA A 134 -13.31 -4.70 -3.70
C ALA A 134 -11.92 -5.10 -4.25
N LEU A 135 -11.08 -5.73 -3.42
CA LEU A 135 -9.74 -6.21 -3.79
C LEU A 135 -9.64 -7.74 -3.83
N THR A 136 -10.77 -8.46 -3.99
CA THR A 136 -10.80 -9.94 -3.95
C THR A 136 -9.83 -10.61 -4.92
N GLU A 137 -9.63 -10.04 -6.12
CA GLU A 137 -8.64 -10.58 -7.08
C GLU A 137 -7.22 -10.67 -6.50
N PHE A 138 -6.88 -9.79 -5.57
CA PHE A 138 -5.55 -9.71 -4.98
C PHE A 138 -5.48 -10.36 -3.60
N ALA A 139 -6.55 -10.96 -3.08
CA ALA A 139 -6.65 -11.36 -1.68
C ALA A 139 -5.58 -12.37 -1.23
N ASP A 140 -5.13 -13.24 -2.13
CA ASP A 140 -4.06 -14.21 -1.90
C ASP A 140 -2.67 -13.56 -1.83
N ARG A 141 -2.48 -12.45 -2.56
CA ARG A 141 -1.23 -11.69 -2.71
C ARG A 141 -1.23 -10.30 -2.09
N LEU A 142 -2.24 -9.96 -1.30
CA LEU A 142 -2.37 -8.71 -0.57
C LEU A 142 -2.24 -8.93 0.93
N ARG A 143 -1.55 -8.02 1.62
CA ARG A 143 -1.66 -7.82 3.06
C ARG A 143 -1.91 -6.34 3.33
N ASP A 144 -3.01 -6.03 4.02
CA ASP A 144 -3.30 -4.68 4.51
C ASP A 144 -3.09 -4.66 6.02
N PHE A 145 -1.99 -4.05 6.46
CA PHE A 145 -1.57 -3.99 7.85
C PHE A 145 -2.24 -2.80 8.54
N CYS A 146 -2.98 -3.09 9.60
CA CYS A 146 -3.58 -2.09 10.47
C CYS A 146 -3.25 -2.38 11.94
N ASN A 147 -2.70 -1.39 12.63
CA ASN A 147 -2.41 -1.47 14.06
C ASN A 147 -3.60 -1.02 14.90
N ALA A 148 -3.80 -1.62 16.07
CA ALA A 148 -4.67 -1.09 17.13
C ALA A 148 -4.37 0.40 17.37
N GLY A 149 -5.42 1.22 17.42
CA GLY A 149 -5.30 2.66 17.69
C GLY A 149 -4.77 3.49 16.52
N ASP A 150 -4.58 2.89 15.33
CA ASP A 150 -4.37 3.65 14.10
C ASP A 150 -5.70 4.26 13.64
N ARG A 151 -5.84 5.56 13.85
CA ARG A 151 -7.06 6.31 13.50
C ARG A 151 -7.23 6.53 11.99
N VAL A 152 -6.22 6.23 11.18
CA VAL A 152 -6.34 6.30 9.71
C VAL A 152 -7.06 5.08 9.17
N CYS A 153 -6.69 3.88 9.62
CA CYS A 153 -7.32 2.62 9.18
C CYS A 153 -8.49 2.15 10.05
N GLN A 154 -8.76 2.77 11.21
CA GLN A 154 -9.86 2.39 12.11
C GLN A 154 -10.79 3.57 12.44
N GLY A 155 -11.25 4.29 11.41
CA GLY A 155 -12.45 5.13 11.52
C GLY A 155 -12.28 6.40 12.36
N GLY A 156 -11.06 6.94 12.44
CA GLY A 156 -10.74 8.14 13.20
C GLY A 156 -11.62 9.35 12.89
N ASP A 157 -11.48 10.40 13.71
CA ASP A 157 -12.32 11.59 13.64
C ASP A 157 -12.10 12.34 12.31
N PRO A 158 -13.13 12.47 11.44
CA PRO A 158 -13.03 13.23 10.21
C PRO A 158 -12.60 14.69 10.42
N ALA A 159 -12.95 15.30 11.56
CA ALA A 159 -12.57 16.67 11.90
C ALA A 159 -11.08 16.80 12.26
N ALA A 160 -10.42 15.70 12.67
CA ALA A 160 -9.00 15.73 13.03
C ALA A 160 -8.06 15.86 11.81
N GLY A 161 -8.54 15.61 10.59
CA GLY A 161 -7.73 15.72 9.38
C GLY A 161 -6.43 14.90 9.48
N PHE A 162 -5.28 15.55 9.29
CA PHE A 162 -3.95 14.92 9.45
C PHE A 162 -3.67 14.45 10.89
N GLY A 163 -4.38 14.97 11.90
CA GLY A 163 -4.27 14.54 13.28
C GLY A 163 -4.54 13.04 13.49
N ASN A 164 -5.32 12.39 12.62
CA ASN A 164 -5.48 10.94 12.65
C ASN A 164 -4.15 10.20 12.40
N ALA A 165 -3.30 10.74 11.52
CA ALA A 165 -2.00 10.15 11.20
C ALA A 165 -0.97 10.33 12.34
N ALA A 166 -1.23 11.22 13.31
CA ALA A 166 -0.44 11.36 14.52
C ALA A 166 -0.80 10.33 15.61
N SER A 167 -1.82 9.49 15.37
CA SER A 167 -2.18 8.44 16.32
C SER A 167 -1.07 7.42 16.50
N TYR A 168 -0.92 6.88 17.72
CA TYR A 168 0.15 5.94 18.06
C TYR A 168 0.20 4.74 17.10
N GLY A 169 -0.95 4.13 16.80
CA GLY A 169 -0.99 2.98 15.88
C GLY A 169 -0.51 3.33 14.47
N HIS A 170 -0.75 4.56 14.00
CA HIS A 170 -0.31 4.98 12.67
C HIS A 170 1.20 5.20 12.59
N VAL A 171 1.80 5.80 13.61
CA VAL A 171 3.27 5.99 13.64
C VAL A 171 4.02 4.72 14.03
N ALA A 172 3.35 3.73 14.63
CA ALA A 172 4.00 2.51 15.09
C ALA A 172 4.57 1.63 13.98
N TYR A 173 4.14 1.74 12.72
CA TYR A 173 4.72 0.94 11.62
C TYR A 173 6.22 1.23 11.40
N PHE A 174 6.71 2.41 11.78
CA PHE A 174 8.15 2.74 11.72
C PHE A 174 8.98 2.01 12.78
N LEU A 175 8.34 1.53 13.84
CA LEU A 175 8.97 1.06 15.07
C LEU A 175 8.71 -0.41 15.36
N ASN A 176 7.63 -0.97 14.83
CA ASN A 176 7.22 -2.34 15.07
C ASN A 176 7.70 -3.31 13.97
N ASP A 177 7.35 -4.58 14.12
CA ASP A 177 7.78 -5.69 13.28
C ASP A 177 6.91 -5.86 12.01
N THR A 178 5.89 -5.04 11.78
CA THR A 178 5.02 -5.16 10.59
C THR A 178 5.80 -5.01 9.29
N ARG A 179 6.86 -4.19 9.28
CA ARG A 179 7.79 -4.09 8.15
C ARG A 179 8.47 -5.42 7.86
N ASP A 180 8.88 -6.14 8.90
CA ASP A 180 9.56 -7.43 8.75
C ASP A 180 8.59 -8.53 8.31
N GLN A 181 7.36 -8.51 8.86
CA GLN A 181 6.28 -9.40 8.42
C GLN A 181 5.94 -9.18 6.94
N ALA A 182 5.88 -7.92 6.49
CA ALA A 182 5.65 -7.59 5.09
C ALA A 182 6.79 -8.04 4.19
N ALA A 183 8.05 -7.86 4.61
CA ALA A 183 9.21 -8.35 3.86
C ALA A 183 9.14 -9.87 3.65
N ALA A 184 8.93 -10.62 4.73
CA ALA A 184 8.81 -12.07 4.67
C ALA A 184 7.64 -12.53 3.77
N PHE A 185 6.49 -11.87 3.88
CA PHE A 185 5.34 -12.14 3.01
C PHE A 185 5.68 -11.91 1.53
N VAL A 186 6.26 -10.75 1.19
CA VAL A 186 6.58 -10.40 -0.20
C VAL A 186 7.65 -11.35 -0.75
N VAL A 187 8.71 -11.64 0.01
CA VAL A 187 9.77 -12.57 -0.41
C VAL A 187 9.19 -13.97 -0.67
N GLY A 188 8.33 -14.47 0.21
CA GLY A 188 7.66 -15.75 0.02
C GLY A 188 6.80 -15.79 -1.25
N GLN A 189 6.08 -14.70 -1.58
CA GLN A 189 5.34 -14.61 -2.85
C GLN A 189 6.26 -14.61 -4.08
N LEU A 190 7.48 -14.11 -3.92
CA LEU A 190 8.48 -14.11 -4.98
C LEU A 190 9.19 -15.46 -5.19
N GLY A 191 8.88 -16.47 -4.36
CA GLY A 191 9.48 -17.80 -4.42
C GLY A 191 10.87 -17.87 -3.79
N GLY A 192 11.16 -16.96 -2.84
CA GLY A 192 12.35 -16.96 -1.99
C GLY A 192 12.09 -17.53 -0.61
#